data_AF-A0A5C5VKA3-F1
#
_entry.id   AF-A0A5C5VKA3-F1
#
_cell.length_a   1.000
_cell.length_b   1.000
_cell.length_c   1.000
_cell.angle_alpha   90.00
_cell.angle_beta   90.00
_cell.angle_gamma   90.00
#
_symmetry.space_group_name_H-M   'P 1'
#
loop_
_entity.id
_entity.type
_entity.pdbx_description
1 polymer ?
#
loop_
_entity_poly.entity_id
_entity_poly.type
_entity_poly.pdbx_seq_one_letter_code
_entity_poly.pdbx_strand_id
1 'polypeptide(L)'
;MNKNHILWGSHTTTAYGGVLVEAKGYGVDLAATGLDGQVNILATTQVQLTSGLGMISVSGSDTGSTICVSAGEVGQIRQIVGVPEAGASLQMEPESITINVGPLAGGASITMTPESIIFKVAENTLSITPEGITETVTDTIRSATPAGHVLEAADGSLEVTPAAISLEAPTIEVTGDAMITMEGALVNIN
;
A
#
# COMPACT_ATOMS: atom_id res chain seq x y z
N MET A 1 22.42 31.68 32.59
CA MET A 1 23.17 30.56 33.18
C MET A 1 22.33 29.30 33.03
N ASN A 2 22.76 28.34 32.22
CA ASN A 2 22.06 27.06 32.13
C ASN A 2 22.44 26.21 33.35
N LYS A 3 21.47 25.87 34.19
CA LYS A 3 21.67 24.90 35.27
C LYS A 3 21.32 23.53 34.71
N ASN A 4 22.30 22.63 34.68
CA ASN A 4 22.06 21.24 34.34
C ASN A 4 21.65 20.50 35.62
N HIS A 5 20.49 19.83 35.58
CA HIS A 5 20.00 19.01 36.67
C HIS A 5 19.99 17.55 36.21
N ILE A 6 20.86 16.73 36.80
CA ILE A 6 20.94 15.30 36.52
C ILE A 6 20.37 14.57 37.73
N LEU A 7 19.37 13.73 37.49
CA LEU A 7 18.71 12.91 38.49
C LEU A 7 19.18 11.46 38.31
N TRP A 8 19.75 10.85 39.36
CA TRP A 8 20.28 9.48 39.32
C TRP A 8 19.41 8.52 40.16
N GLY A 9 18.95 7.43 39.55
CA GLY A 9 18.08 6.44 40.20
C GLY A 9 16.59 6.62 39.89
N SER A 10 15.73 5.94 40.63
CA SER A 10 14.28 5.99 40.43
C SER A 10 13.70 7.34 40.86
N HIS A 11 12.99 7.99 39.95
CA HIS A 11 12.32 9.27 40.22
C HIS A 11 10.85 9.17 39.79
N THR A 12 9.96 9.62 40.67
CA THR A 12 8.53 9.70 40.40
C THR A 12 8.08 11.14 40.61
N THR A 13 7.45 11.72 39.60
CA THR A 13 6.79 13.02 39.71
C THR A 13 5.28 12.80 39.66
N THR A 14 4.57 13.27 40.69
CA THR A 14 3.10 13.22 40.75
C THR A 14 2.58 14.64 40.92
N ALA A 15 1.65 15.04 40.06
CA ALA A 15 0.96 16.32 40.15
C ALA A 15 -0.55 16.06 40.11
N TYR A 16 -1.31 16.74 40.97
CA TYR A 16 -2.78 16.71 40.94
C TYR A 16 -3.37 17.59 39.81
N GLY A 17 -2.54 18.46 39.22
CA GLY A 17 -2.87 19.27 38.04
C GLY A 17 -2.16 18.77 36.78
N GLY A 18 -1.56 19.68 36.02
CA GLY A 18 -0.77 19.35 34.83
C GLY A 18 0.74 19.34 35.10
N VAL A 19 1.47 18.53 34.33
CA VAL A 19 2.93 18.64 34.18
C VAL A 19 3.21 19.16 32.78
N LEU A 20 3.86 20.33 32.67
CA LEU A 20 4.32 20.86 31.40
C LEU A 20 5.82 20.60 31.26
N VAL A 21 6.19 19.84 30.24
CA VAL A 21 7.58 19.70 29.81
C VAL A 21 7.73 20.50 28.51
N GLU A 22 8.37 21.66 28.60
CA GLU A 22 8.59 22.56 27.47
C GLU A 22 10.09 22.72 27.23
N ALA A 23 10.53 22.53 25.98
CA ALA A 23 11.85 22.95 25.53
C ALA A 23 11.73 24.13 24.58
N LYS A 24 12.45 25.22 24.87
CA LYS A 24 12.57 26.39 23.98
C LYS A 24 13.78 26.33 23.04
N GLY A 25 14.51 25.20 23.07
CA GLY A 25 15.74 24.97 22.33
C GLY A 25 15.61 23.77 21.40
N TYR A 26 16.61 22.87 21.44
CA TYR A 26 16.76 21.77 20.49
C TYR A 26 15.69 20.66 20.56
N GLY A 27 14.95 20.53 21.66
CA GLY A 27 13.85 19.57 21.78
C GLY A 27 13.69 18.98 23.18
N VAL A 28 12.70 18.09 23.31
CA VAL A 28 12.49 17.20 24.47
C VAL A 28 12.64 15.77 23.98
N ASP A 29 13.64 15.05 24.48
CA ASP A 29 13.85 13.64 24.16
C ASP A 29 13.29 12.76 25.30
N LEU A 30 12.35 11.88 24.98
CA LEU A 30 11.88 10.82 25.87
C LEU A 30 12.48 9.49 25.40
N ALA A 31 13.44 8.95 26.15
CA ALA A 31 14.15 7.74 25.77
C ALA A 31 14.24 6.76 26.95
N ALA A 32 14.12 5.46 26.64
CA ALA A 32 14.41 4.38 27.54
C ALA A 32 15.44 3.46 26.86
N THR A 33 16.70 3.50 27.32
CA THR A 33 17.86 2.89 26.61
C THR A 33 18.31 1.54 27.17
N GLY A 34 17.63 1.04 28.22
CA GLY A 34 17.90 -0.30 28.74
C GLY A 34 17.37 -1.40 27.82
N LEU A 35 17.83 -2.64 28.01
CA LEU A 35 17.38 -3.80 27.23
C LEU A 35 15.85 -4.01 27.30
N ASP A 36 15.24 -3.65 28.44
CA ASP A 36 13.79 -3.68 28.68
C ASP A 36 13.20 -2.27 28.84
N GLY A 37 13.83 -1.26 28.23
CA GLY A 37 13.39 0.14 28.32
C GLY A 37 12.06 0.36 27.60
N GLN A 38 11.08 0.94 28.30
CA GLN A 38 9.80 1.33 27.71
C GLN A 38 9.45 2.78 28.07
N VAL A 39 8.86 3.50 27.11
CA VAL A 39 8.23 4.81 27.33
C VAL A 39 6.73 4.62 27.17
N ASN A 40 5.99 4.67 28.27
CA ASN A 40 4.54 4.52 28.27
C ASN A 40 3.89 5.90 28.41
N ILE A 41 3.11 6.30 27.40
CA ILE A 41 2.25 7.49 27.45
C ILE A 41 0.81 6.99 27.56
N LEU A 42 0.23 7.14 28.74
CA LEU A 42 -1.11 6.68 29.06
C LEU A 42 -2.01 7.91 29.20
N ALA A 43 -3.07 7.97 28.40
CA ALA A 43 -4.12 8.96 28.54
C ALA A 43 -5.47 8.27 28.57
N THR A 44 -6.39 8.79 29.38
CA THR A 44 -7.77 8.28 29.45
C THR A 44 -8.60 8.70 28.26
N THR A 45 -8.26 9.83 27.62
CA THR A 45 -9.00 10.41 26.50
C THR A 45 -8.17 10.40 25.21
N GLN A 46 -7.02 11.08 25.22
CA GLN A 46 -6.23 11.31 24.00
C GLN A 46 -4.74 11.50 24.29
N VAL A 47 -3.90 10.92 23.42
CA VAL A 47 -2.50 11.28 23.26
C VAL A 47 -2.35 11.94 21.89
N GLN A 48 -1.75 13.12 21.84
CA GLN A 48 -1.51 13.87 20.60
C GLN A 48 -0.04 14.24 20.48
N LEU A 49 0.58 13.91 19.36
CA LEU A 49 1.91 14.34 18.96
C LEU A 49 1.74 15.25 17.74
N THR A 50 2.00 16.54 17.89
CA THR A 50 1.88 17.52 16.81
C THR A 50 3.28 18.00 16.39
N SER A 51 3.53 18.04 15.09
CA SER A 51 4.76 18.57 14.50
C SER A 51 4.42 19.43 13.28
N GLY A 52 4.39 20.76 13.47
CA GLY A 52 3.94 21.69 12.44
C GLY A 52 2.48 21.42 12.05
N LEU A 53 2.24 21.08 10.77
CA LEU A 53 0.92 20.68 10.25
C LEU A 53 0.63 19.18 10.44
N GLY A 54 1.65 18.37 10.74
CA GLY A 54 1.49 16.94 10.98
C GLY A 54 0.96 16.69 12.39
N MET A 55 0.01 15.77 12.50
CA MET A 55 -0.55 15.32 13.78
C MET A 55 -0.52 13.80 13.80
N ILE A 56 -0.16 13.22 14.94
CA ILE A 56 -0.43 11.82 15.27
C ILE A 56 -1.29 11.87 16.53
N SER A 57 -2.57 11.58 16.38
CA SER A 57 -3.49 11.46 17.51
C SER A 57 -3.82 10.00 17.72
N VAL A 58 -3.72 9.54 18.96
CA VAL A 58 -4.24 8.25 19.43
C VAL A 58 -5.34 8.55 20.45
N SER A 59 -6.57 8.20 20.10
CA SER A 59 -7.74 8.36 20.97
C SER A 59 -8.46 7.04 21.13
N GLY A 60 -8.94 6.76 22.34
CA GLY A 60 -9.92 5.69 22.55
C GLY A 60 -11.28 6.12 22.03
N SER A 61 -12.07 5.16 21.55
CA SER A 61 -13.48 5.40 21.22
C SER A 61 -14.38 4.96 22.37
N ASP A 62 -15.42 5.76 22.61
CA ASP A 62 -16.46 5.56 23.60
C ASP A 62 -17.25 4.27 23.32
N THR A 63 -17.24 3.79 22.07
CA THR A 63 -18.05 2.68 21.57
C THR A 63 -17.25 1.43 21.22
N GLY A 64 -15.93 1.43 21.41
CA GLY A 64 -15.10 0.24 21.19
C GLY A 64 -13.60 0.48 21.45
N SER A 65 -12.87 -0.61 21.65
CA SER A 65 -11.40 -0.62 21.77
C SER A 65 -10.73 -0.36 20.41
N THR A 66 -11.04 0.78 19.78
CA THR A 66 -10.44 1.19 18.51
C THR A 66 -9.30 2.17 18.78
N ILE A 67 -8.18 1.95 18.09
CA ILE A 67 -7.04 2.86 18.05
C ILE A 67 -7.17 3.65 16.75
N CYS A 68 -7.51 4.93 16.83
CA CYS A 68 -7.48 5.82 15.68
C CYS A 68 -6.07 6.41 15.56
N VAL A 69 -5.47 6.36 14.37
CA VAL A 69 -4.26 7.11 14.01
C VAL A 69 -4.64 7.99 12.83
N SER A 70 -4.53 9.31 12.98
CA SER A 70 -4.88 10.28 11.94
C SER A 70 -3.68 11.18 11.66
N ALA A 71 -3.42 11.45 10.37
CA ALA A 71 -2.34 12.32 9.90
C ALA A 71 -2.83 13.69 9.36
N GLY A 72 -4.14 13.95 9.35
CA GLY A 72 -4.74 15.14 8.75
C GLY A 72 -5.00 15.00 7.23
N GLU A 73 -5.57 16.03 6.62
CA GLU A 73 -6.05 16.02 5.21
C GLU A 73 -4.94 15.77 4.17
N VAL A 74 -3.71 16.18 4.46
CA VAL A 74 -2.55 16.04 3.55
C VAL A 74 -1.45 15.18 4.19
N GLY A 75 -1.73 14.57 5.34
CA GLY A 75 -0.76 13.75 6.06
C GLY A 75 -0.67 12.35 5.50
N GLN A 76 0.44 11.69 5.79
CA GLN A 76 0.66 10.28 5.50
C GLN A 76 0.99 9.52 6.78
N ILE A 77 0.54 8.27 6.86
CA ILE A 77 0.95 7.33 7.89
C ILE A 77 1.85 6.30 7.23
N ARG A 78 3.10 6.20 7.69
CA ARG A 78 4.08 5.26 7.15
C ARG A 78 4.60 4.35 8.25
N GLN A 79 4.44 3.04 8.07
CA GLN A 79 5.06 2.00 8.89
C GLN A 79 6.16 1.33 8.08
N ILE A 80 7.35 1.16 8.65
CA ILE A 80 8.51 0.59 7.95
C ILE A 80 9.15 -0.47 8.84
N VAL A 81 9.49 -1.62 8.26
CA VAL A 81 10.26 -2.68 8.91
C VAL A 81 11.53 -2.93 8.11
N GLY A 82 12.69 -2.69 8.74
CA GLY A 82 14.01 -2.83 8.12
C GLY A 82 14.64 -1.50 7.70
N VAL A 83 15.54 -1.53 6.72
CA VAL A 83 16.23 -0.33 6.22
C VAL A 83 15.23 0.55 5.47
N PRO A 84 15.17 1.87 5.70
CA PRO A 84 14.13 2.75 5.12
C PRO A 84 13.91 2.69 3.60
N GLU A 85 14.92 2.27 2.84
CA GLU A 85 14.89 2.19 1.37
C GLU A 85 14.69 0.77 0.81
N ALA A 86 14.79 -0.26 1.65
CA ALA A 86 14.76 -1.67 1.21
C ALA A 86 13.82 -2.55 2.05
N GLY A 87 13.33 -2.04 3.18
CA GLY A 87 12.44 -2.73 4.09
C GLY A 87 11.00 -2.84 3.56
N ALA A 88 10.19 -3.65 4.24
CA ALA A 88 8.77 -3.66 4.00
C ALA A 88 8.15 -2.36 4.53
N SER A 89 7.16 -1.81 3.82
CA SER A 89 6.46 -0.61 4.28
C SER A 89 4.97 -0.64 3.97
N LEU A 90 4.17 -0.10 4.88
CA LEU A 90 2.77 0.28 4.66
C LEU A 90 2.67 1.80 4.69
N GLN A 91 2.15 2.39 3.63
CA GLN A 91 1.92 3.83 3.49
C GLN A 91 0.45 4.09 3.23
N MET A 92 -0.15 4.99 3.99
CA MET A 92 -1.52 5.44 3.82
C MET A 92 -1.51 6.95 3.58
N GLU A 93 -2.14 7.35 2.48
CA GLU A 93 -2.37 8.72 2.02
C GLU A 93 -3.88 8.94 1.88
N PRO A 94 -4.36 10.18 1.66
CA PRO A 94 -5.78 10.47 1.55
C PRO A 94 -6.51 9.66 0.46
N GLU A 95 -5.85 9.43 -0.68
CA GLU A 95 -6.42 8.75 -1.86
C GLU A 95 -5.66 7.48 -2.25
N SER A 96 -4.72 7.03 -1.41
CA SER A 96 -3.93 5.84 -1.72
C SER A 96 -3.53 5.03 -0.49
N ILE A 97 -3.51 3.71 -0.63
CA ILE A 97 -2.86 2.81 0.31
C ILE A 97 -1.83 1.99 -0.47
N THR A 98 -0.57 2.04 -0.04
CA THR A 98 0.52 1.31 -0.68
C THR A 98 1.21 0.38 0.31
N ILE A 99 1.31 -0.90 -0.04
CA ILE A 99 2.09 -1.92 0.67
C ILE A 99 3.27 -2.29 -0.21
N ASN A 100 4.50 -2.12 0.28
CA ASN A 100 5.72 -2.48 -0.43
C ASN A 100 6.50 -3.54 0.34
N VAL A 101 7.12 -4.46 -0.38
CA VAL A 101 8.06 -5.45 0.17
C VAL A 101 9.33 -5.44 -0.70
N GLY A 102 10.42 -4.90 -0.13
CA GLY A 102 11.71 -4.80 -0.79
C GLY A 102 12.04 -3.37 -1.28
N PRO A 103 13.11 -3.21 -2.06
CA PRO A 103 13.52 -1.90 -2.59
C PRO A 103 12.52 -1.34 -3.60
N LEU A 104 12.35 -0.02 -3.61
CA LEU A 104 11.37 0.69 -4.46
C LEU A 104 11.42 0.33 -5.96
N ALA A 105 12.59 -0.01 -6.48
CA ALA A 105 12.78 -0.28 -7.91
C ALA A 105 12.53 -1.75 -8.33
N GLY A 106 12.53 -2.70 -7.39
CA GLY A 106 12.49 -4.14 -7.73
C GLY A 106 11.68 -5.00 -6.77
N GLY A 107 11.11 -4.41 -5.71
CA GLY A 107 10.24 -5.08 -4.78
C GLY A 107 8.86 -5.39 -5.34
N ALA A 108 8.08 -6.11 -4.54
CA ALA A 108 6.65 -6.28 -4.78
C ALA A 108 5.89 -5.10 -4.16
N SER A 109 4.85 -4.63 -4.81
CA SER A 109 3.95 -3.61 -4.27
C SER A 109 2.48 -3.92 -4.54
N ILE A 110 1.63 -3.47 -3.63
CA ILE A 110 0.18 -3.41 -3.80
C ILE A 110 -0.22 -1.96 -3.56
N THR A 111 -0.83 -1.33 -4.56
CA THR A 111 -1.35 0.04 -4.46
C THR A 111 -2.85 0.00 -4.69
N MET A 112 -3.58 0.60 -3.76
CA MET A 112 -5.03 0.75 -3.83
C MET A 112 -5.37 2.23 -3.90
N THR A 113 -6.19 2.61 -4.87
CA THR A 113 -6.82 3.93 -4.99
C THR A 113 -8.34 3.75 -5.03
N PRO A 114 -9.15 4.82 -4.96
CA PRO A 114 -10.59 4.72 -5.15
C PRO A 114 -11.00 4.09 -6.49
N GLU A 115 -10.14 4.20 -7.51
CA GLU A 115 -10.43 3.78 -8.88
C GLU A 115 -9.72 2.48 -9.28
N SER A 116 -8.75 2.00 -8.51
CA SER A 116 -7.95 0.84 -8.92
C SER A 116 -7.28 0.08 -7.79
N ILE A 117 -6.95 -1.18 -8.05
CA ILE A 117 -6.02 -1.97 -7.26
C ILE A 117 -4.94 -2.50 -8.19
N ILE A 118 -3.68 -2.15 -7.92
CA ILE A 118 -2.53 -2.52 -8.72
C ILE A 118 -1.60 -3.39 -7.89
N PHE A 119 -1.34 -4.60 -8.37
CA PHE A 119 -0.28 -5.48 -7.88
C PHE A 119 0.90 -5.36 -8.84
N LYS A 120 2.11 -5.18 -8.31
CA LYS A 120 3.33 -5.08 -9.10
C LYS A 120 4.43 -5.94 -8.50
N VAL A 121 5.16 -6.65 -9.33
CA VAL A 121 6.37 -7.39 -8.95
C VAL A 121 7.40 -7.19 -10.06
N ALA A 122 8.44 -6.43 -9.77
CA ALA A 122 9.40 -5.96 -10.79
C ALA A 122 8.67 -5.27 -11.97
N GLU A 123 8.75 -5.82 -13.17
CA GLU A 123 8.10 -5.30 -14.39
C GLU A 123 6.68 -5.84 -14.60
N ASN A 124 6.29 -6.89 -13.87
CA ASN A 124 4.98 -7.50 -14.01
C ASN A 124 3.93 -6.70 -13.23
N THR A 125 2.77 -6.49 -13.83
CA THR A 125 1.66 -5.74 -13.21
C THR A 125 0.33 -6.45 -13.39
N LEU A 126 -0.55 -6.33 -12.39
CA LEU A 126 -1.94 -6.72 -12.46
C LEU A 126 -2.77 -5.55 -11.92
N SER A 127 -3.58 -4.94 -12.77
CA SER A 127 -4.47 -3.83 -12.46
C SER A 127 -5.92 -4.30 -12.49
N ILE A 128 -6.67 -3.95 -11.45
CA ILE A 128 -8.11 -4.17 -11.35
C ILE A 128 -8.76 -2.79 -11.27
N THR A 129 -9.68 -2.51 -12.19
CA THR A 129 -10.40 -1.24 -12.35
C THR A 129 -11.89 -1.52 -12.56
N PRO A 130 -12.78 -0.53 -12.43
CA PRO A 130 -14.19 -0.66 -12.84
C PRO A 130 -14.38 -1.11 -14.29
N GLU A 131 -13.44 -0.76 -15.17
CA GLU A 131 -13.45 -1.09 -16.60
C GLU A 131 -13.04 -2.55 -16.86
N GLY A 132 -12.35 -3.18 -15.91
CA GLY A 132 -11.91 -4.57 -16.03
C GLY A 132 -10.59 -4.88 -15.34
N ILE A 133 -10.00 -6.01 -15.73
CA ILE A 133 -8.72 -6.51 -15.22
C ILE A 133 -7.70 -6.47 -16.35
N THR A 134 -6.50 -5.94 -16.09
CA THR A 134 -5.37 -5.97 -17.02
C THR A 134 -4.15 -6.58 -16.33
N GLU A 135 -3.54 -7.57 -16.95
CA GLU A 135 -2.32 -8.24 -16.51
C GLU A 135 -1.23 -8.00 -17.56
N THR A 136 -0.05 -7.58 -17.12
CA THR A 136 1.13 -7.40 -17.99
C THR A 136 2.27 -8.22 -17.42
N VAL A 137 2.78 -9.15 -18.22
CA VAL A 137 3.93 -10.00 -17.88
C VAL A 137 4.92 -9.87 -19.03
N THR A 138 5.98 -9.08 -18.83
CA THR A 138 6.95 -8.77 -19.90
C THR A 138 6.23 -8.19 -21.14
N ASP A 139 6.33 -8.84 -22.31
CA ASP A 139 5.73 -8.41 -23.58
C ASP A 139 4.32 -8.99 -23.81
N THR A 140 3.72 -9.61 -22.78
CA THR A 140 2.38 -10.20 -22.86
C THR A 140 1.39 -9.36 -22.05
N ILE A 141 0.29 -8.98 -22.67
CA ILE A 141 -0.81 -8.24 -22.05
C ILE A 141 -2.07 -9.11 -22.12
N ARG A 142 -2.74 -9.28 -20.99
CA ARG A 142 -4.05 -9.91 -20.91
C ARG A 142 -5.03 -8.92 -20.32
N SER A 143 -6.13 -8.65 -21.02
CA SER A 143 -7.22 -7.82 -20.52
C SER A 143 -8.53 -8.61 -20.46
N ALA A 144 -9.37 -8.26 -19.50
CA ALA A 144 -10.72 -8.80 -19.32
C ALA A 144 -11.65 -7.64 -18.98
N THR A 145 -12.50 -7.27 -19.93
CA THR A 145 -13.45 -6.15 -19.82
C THR A 145 -14.88 -6.65 -20.09
N PRO A 146 -15.93 -5.84 -19.86
CA PRO A 146 -17.27 -6.19 -20.29
C PRO A 146 -17.41 -6.43 -21.81
N ALA A 147 -16.50 -5.88 -22.62
CA ALA A 147 -16.51 -6.08 -24.07
C ALA A 147 -15.92 -7.44 -24.49
N GLY A 148 -15.14 -8.08 -23.62
CA GLY A 148 -14.48 -9.35 -23.92
C GLY A 148 -13.13 -9.52 -23.24
N HIS A 149 -12.44 -10.59 -23.63
CA HIS A 149 -11.08 -10.91 -23.22
C HIS A 149 -10.12 -10.69 -24.37
N VAL A 150 -8.98 -10.05 -24.11
CA VAL A 150 -7.90 -9.92 -25.09
C VAL A 150 -6.62 -10.49 -24.48
N LEU A 151 -5.89 -11.29 -25.24
CA LEU A 151 -4.54 -11.74 -24.93
C LEU A 151 -3.63 -11.29 -26.08
N GLU A 152 -2.75 -10.35 -25.82
CA GLU A 152 -1.75 -9.85 -26.75
C GLU A 152 -0.37 -10.36 -26.32
N ALA A 153 0.38 -10.90 -27.27
CA ALA A 153 1.79 -11.24 -27.14
C ALA A 153 2.56 -10.68 -28.34
N ALA A 154 3.89 -10.68 -28.28
CA ALA A 154 4.76 -10.00 -29.25
C ALA A 154 4.33 -10.08 -30.73
N ASP A 155 3.90 -11.27 -31.20
CA ASP A 155 3.58 -11.52 -32.60
C ASP A 155 2.11 -11.89 -32.85
N GLY A 156 1.21 -11.70 -31.88
CA GLY A 156 -0.19 -12.06 -32.09
C GLY A 156 -1.17 -11.64 -31.00
N SER A 157 -2.45 -11.67 -31.34
CA SER A 157 -3.55 -11.36 -30.45
C SER A 157 -4.64 -12.42 -30.53
N LEU A 158 -5.23 -12.75 -29.38
CA LEU A 158 -6.44 -13.54 -29.26
C LEU A 158 -7.49 -12.69 -28.56
N GLU A 159 -8.60 -12.42 -29.26
CA GLU A 159 -9.72 -11.66 -28.73
C GLU A 159 -10.98 -12.54 -28.69
N VAL A 160 -11.64 -12.56 -27.53
CA VAL A 160 -12.90 -13.26 -27.31
C VAL A 160 -13.94 -12.24 -26.87
N THR A 161 -14.83 -11.87 -27.78
CA THR A 161 -15.97 -10.98 -27.51
C THR A 161 -17.28 -11.77 -27.46
N PRO A 162 -18.38 -11.19 -26.95
CA PRO A 162 -19.71 -11.80 -27.10
C PRO A 162 -20.14 -12.05 -28.54
N ALA A 163 -19.57 -11.32 -29.52
CA ALA A 163 -19.95 -11.43 -30.92
C ALA A 163 -19.13 -12.48 -31.68
N ALA A 164 -17.83 -12.61 -31.37
CA ALA A 164 -16.92 -13.46 -32.10
C ALA A 164 -15.63 -13.75 -31.31
N ILE A 165 -14.93 -14.80 -31.74
CA ILE A 165 -13.53 -15.06 -31.42
C ILE A 165 -12.69 -14.59 -32.61
N SER A 166 -11.75 -13.68 -32.38
CA SER A 166 -10.78 -13.20 -33.36
C SER A 166 -9.38 -13.68 -32.96
N LEU A 167 -8.60 -14.12 -33.95
CA LEU A 167 -7.24 -14.58 -33.74
C LEU A 167 -6.35 -13.98 -34.84
N GLU A 168 -5.41 -13.14 -34.44
CA GLU A 168 -4.34 -12.65 -35.30
C GLU A 168 -3.06 -13.36 -34.88
N ALA A 169 -2.72 -14.44 -35.57
CA ALA A 169 -1.51 -15.21 -35.29
C ALA A 169 -0.80 -15.59 -36.60
N PRO A 170 0.54 -15.63 -36.60
CA PRO A 170 1.30 -16.06 -37.77
C PRO A 170 1.15 -17.55 -38.06
N THR A 171 0.74 -18.37 -37.08
CA THR A 171 0.56 -19.81 -37.24
C THR A 171 -0.47 -20.36 -36.24
N ILE A 172 -1.37 -21.22 -36.70
CA ILE A 172 -2.27 -22.02 -35.86
C ILE A 172 -1.88 -23.49 -36.05
N GLU A 173 -1.32 -24.12 -35.03
CA GLU A 173 -1.01 -25.55 -35.06
C GLU A 173 -1.90 -26.30 -34.07
N VAL A 174 -2.64 -27.28 -34.58
CA VAL A 174 -3.56 -28.11 -33.79
C VAL A 174 -2.95 -29.50 -33.67
N THR A 175 -2.34 -29.80 -32.53
CA THR A 175 -1.73 -31.11 -32.28
C THR A 175 -2.67 -32.01 -31.45
N GLY A 176 -3.30 -33.01 -32.08
CA GLY A 176 -4.16 -34.01 -31.45
C GLY A 176 -5.44 -34.33 -32.25
N ASP A 177 -6.30 -35.21 -31.73
CA ASP A 177 -7.65 -35.48 -32.25
C ASP A 177 -8.64 -34.34 -31.91
N ALA A 178 -8.18 -33.09 -32.00
CA ALA A 178 -9.02 -31.94 -31.73
C ALA A 178 -9.91 -31.64 -32.94
N MET A 179 -11.21 -31.89 -32.79
CA MET A 179 -12.22 -31.46 -33.75
C MET A 179 -12.56 -30.00 -33.46
N ILE A 180 -12.18 -29.08 -34.36
CA ILE A 180 -12.69 -27.71 -34.33
C ILE A 180 -14.08 -27.73 -34.96
N THR A 181 -15.12 -27.83 -34.14
CA THR A 181 -16.51 -27.72 -34.61
C THR A 181 -16.92 -26.25 -34.61
N MET A 182 -16.92 -25.62 -35.78
CA MET A 182 -17.45 -24.26 -35.97
C MET A 182 -18.91 -24.34 -36.43
N GLU A 183 -19.86 -24.27 -35.51
CA GLU A 183 -21.27 -24.08 -35.86
C GLU A 183 -21.59 -22.57 -35.89
N GLY A 184 -21.89 -22.03 -37.08
CA GLY A 184 -22.48 -20.69 -37.25
C GLY A 184 -21.52 -19.51 -37.38
N ALA A 185 -20.20 -19.70 -37.43
CA ALA A 185 -19.24 -18.62 -37.64
C ALA A 185 -19.01 -18.33 -39.15
N LEU A 186 -19.13 -17.06 -39.54
CA LEU A 186 -18.67 -16.56 -40.84
C LEU A 186 -17.14 -16.49 -40.78
N VAL A 187 -16.46 -17.46 -41.41
CA VAL A 187 -15.00 -17.43 -41.55
C VAL A 187 -14.66 -16.52 -42.72
N ASN A 188 -14.20 -15.31 -42.43
CA ASN A 188 -13.67 -14.43 -43.46
C ASN A 188 -12.17 -14.68 -43.59
N ILE A 189 -11.78 -15.56 -44.52
CA ILE A 189 -10.38 -15.77 -44.90
C ILE A 189 -10.06 -14.72 -45.97
N ASN A 190 -9.31 -13.69 -45.61
CA ASN A 190 -8.72 -12.74 -46.57
C ASN A 190 -7.34 -13.20 -47.02
#